data_AF-A0A8T9CKS3-F1
#
_entry.id   AF-A0A8T9CKS3-F1
#
_cell.length_a   1.000
_cell.length_b   1.000
_cell.length_c   1.000
_cell.angle_alpha   90.00
_cell.angle_beta   90.00
_cell.angle_gamma   90.00
#
_symmetry.space_group_name_H-M   'P 1'
#
loop_
_entity.id
_entity.type
_entity.pdbx_description
1 polymer ?
#
loop_
_entity_poly.entity_id
_entity_poly.type
_entity_poly.pdbx_seq_one_letter_code
_entity_poly.pdbx_strand_id
1 'polypeptide(L)'
;MKRNIIGGAFTLASLMLAGHALAEDGVVHFVGEIVDTTCEVTSDTADQIVPLGKVSKNAFSGVGSLASPQKFSIKLENCPATYTQAAVRFDGTEAPGGDGDLKVGTPLTAGNPGDFTGTGQAIAATGVGIRIFN
;
A
#
# COMPACT_ATOMS: atom_id res chain seq x y z
N MET A 1 -18.04 -37.47 -104.81
CA MET A 1 -17.16 -37.96 -103.72
C MET A 1 -17.09 -36.91 -102.61
N LYS A 2 -17.05 -37.35 -101.34
CA LYS A 2 -16.88 -36.59 -100.06
C LYS A 2 -18.13 -35.81 -99.59
N ARG A 3 -18.88 -36.22 -98.56
CA ARG A 3 -18.62 -36.35 -97.09
C ARG A 3 -18.04 -35.06 -96.48
N ASN A 4 -18.40 -34.55 -95.30
CA ASN A 4 -19.47 -34.67 -94.30
C ASN A 4 -19.02 -33.73 -93.12
N ILE A 5 -19.91 -33.37 -92.19
CA ILE A 5 -19.64 -33.01 -90.77
C ILE A 5 -19.35 -31.53 -90.37
N ILE A 6 -20.41 -30.94 -89.77
CA ILE A 6 -20.53 -30.14 -88.53
C ILE A 6 -19.26 -30.00 -87.66
N GLY A 7 -18.93 -28.79 -87.20
CA GLY A 7 -17.99 -28.64 -86.08
C GLY A 7 -17.80 -27.20 -85.63
N GLY A 8 -18.51 -26.80 -84.58
CA GLY A 8 -18.21 -25.58 -83.84
C GLY A 8 -16.88 -25.70 -83.08
N ALA A 9 -16.20 -24.58 -82.88
CA ALA A 9 -15.09 -24.44 -81.94
C ALA A 9 -15.16 -23.02 -81.36
N PHE A 10 -15.78 -22.87 -80.19
CA PHE A 10 -15.16 -22.83 -78.86
C PHE A 10 -14.37 -21.53 -78.59
N THR A 11 -15.09 -20.60 -77.98
CA THR A 11 -14.63 -19.36 -77.33
C THR A 11 -13.69 -19.68 -76.17
N LEU A 12 -12.48 -19.09 -76.15
CA LEU A 12 -11.69 -18.95 -74.92
C LEU A 12 -11.57 -17.46 -74.58
N ALA A 13 -12.53 -16.97 -73.81
CA ALA A 13 -12.38 -15.70 -73.10
C ALA A 13 -11.53 -15.95 -71.85
N SER A 14 -10.31 -15.42 -71.83
CA SER A 14 -9.44 -15.45 -70.66
C SER A 14 -9.97 -14.47 -69.60
N LEU A 15 -10.80 -14.97 -68.68
CA LEU A 15 -11.14 -14.25 -67.44
C LEU A 15 -9.94 -14.30 -66.49
N MET A 16 -9.16 -13.24 -66.45
CA MET A 16 -8.21 -12.99 -65.36
C MET A 16 -9.01 -12.50 -64.14
N LEU A 17 -9.55 -13.43 -63.35
CA LEU A 17 -10.08 -13.10 -62.04
C LEU A 17 -8.93 -13.09 -61.03
N ALA A 18 -8.17 -11.99 -61.00
CA ALA A 18 -7.28 -11.73 -59.89
C ALA A 18 -8.16 -11.52 -58.64
N GLY A 19 -8.17 -12.51 -57.75
CA GLY A 19 -8.86 -12.44 -56.49
C GLY A 19 -8.35 -11.24 -55.70
N HIS A 20 -9.20 -10.23 -55.54
CA HIS A 20 -9.21 -9.31 -54.40
C HIS A 20 -8.99 -10.13 -53.11
N ALA A 21 -7.78 -10.04 -52.55
CA ALA A 21 -7.52 -10.43 -51.18
C ALA A 21 -8.28 -9.44 -50.30
N LEU A 22 -9.47 -9.83 -49.84
CA LEU A 22 -10.21 -9.10 -48.82
C LEU A 22 -9.45 -9.31 -47.50
N ALA A 23 -8.46 -8.46 -47.23
CA ALA A 23 -7.92 -8.33 -45.89
C ALA A 23 -8.98 -7.61 -45.06
N GLU A 24 -9.77 -8.38 -44.30
CA GLU A 24 -10.54 -7.82 -43.19
C GLU A 24 -9.52 -7.52 -42.09
N ASP A 25 -9.08 -6.26 -42.01
CA ASP A 25 -8.24 -5.80 -40.90
C ASP A 25 -9.07 -5.90 -39.62
N GLY A 26 -8.81 -6.94 -38.83
CA GLY A 26 -9.41 -7.13 -37.53
C GLY A 26 -9.06 -5.99 -36.57
N VAL A 27 -10.05 -5.49 -35.83
CA VAL A 27 -9.83 -4.43 -34.84
C VAL A 27 -9.28 -5.05 -33.55
N VAL A 28 -8.10 -4.61 -33.13
CA VAL A 28 -7.51 -5.00 -31.84
C VAL A 28 -7.97 -4.00 -30.77
N HIS A 29 -8.76 -4.48 -29.81
CA HIS A 29 -9.17 -3.71 -28.65
C HIS A 29 -8.25 -4.03 -27.46
N PHE A 30 -7.42 -3.07 -27.08
CA PHE A 30 -6.70 -3.13 -25.80
C PHE A 30 -7.57 -2.50 -24.72
N VAL A 31 -8.10 -3.33 -23.83
CA VAL A 31 -8.87 -2.89 -22.67
C VAL A 31 -8.16 -3.42 -21.43
N GLY A 32 -7.75 -2.50 -20.57
CA GLY A 32 -7.08 -2.82 -19.31
C GLY A 32 -7.02 -1.59 -18.42
N GLU A 33 -6.90 -1.82 -17.12
CA GLU A 33 -6.65 -0.81 -16.10
C GLU A 33 -5.30 -1.15 -15.45
N ILE A 34 -4.38 -0.19 -15.40
CA ILE A 34 -3.10 -0.34 -14.69
C ILE A 34 -3.28 0.29 -13.31
N VAL A 35 -3.26 -0.52 -12.26
CA VAL A 35 -3.24 -0.06 -10.86
C VAL A 35 -2.17 -0.84 -10.10
N ASP A 36 -1.14 -0.13 -9.66
CA ASP A 36 -0.14 -0.63 -8.71
C ASP A 36 0.43 0.53 -7.90
N THR A 37 -0.46 1.26 -7.21
CA THR A 37 -0.07 2.29 -6.26
C THR A 37 -0.66 1.94 -4.89
N THR A 38 0.19 1.83 -3.89
CA THR A 38 -0.25 1.77 -2.50
C THR A 38 -0.65 3.16 -2.04
N CYS A 39 -1.40 3.25 -0.93
CA CYS A 39 -1.42 4.49 -0.17
C CYS A 39 0.01 4.85 0.28
N GLU A 40 0.36 6.13 0.24
CA GLU A 40 1.63 6.66 0.74
C GLU A 40 1.42 7.26 2.14
N VAL A 41 2.33 6.99 3.08
CA VAL A 41 2.32 7.69 4.37
C VAL A 41 2.89 9.09 4.16
N THR A 42 2.17 10.11 4.60
CA THR A 42 2.61 11.49 4.41
C THR A 42 3.91 11.76 5.19
N SER A 43 4.78 12.60 4.62
CA SER A 43 6.09 12.90 5.23
C SER A 43 6.03 13.45 6.66
N ASP A 44 4.95 14.15 7.02
CA ASP A 44 4.71 14.69 8.37
C ASP A 44 4.28 13.62 9.39
N THR A 45 3.87 12.43 8.93
CA THR A 45 3.46 11.32 9.81
C THR A 45 4.32 10.07 9.67
N ALA A 46 5.22 10.03 8.68
CA ALA A 46 6.16 8.93 8.44
C ALA A 46 7.21 8.80 9.55
N ASP A 47 7.70 9.93 10.07
CA ASP A 47 8.60 10.00 11.22
C ASP A 47 8.04 10.98 12.25
N GLN A 48 7.22 10.45 13.17
CA GLN A 48 6.52 11.25 14.17
C GLN A 48 6.98 10.91 15.58
N ILE A 49 7.26 11.95 16.36
CA ILE A 49 7.48 11.84 17.80
C ILE A 49 6.12 12.03 18.48
N VAL A 50 5.61 10.99 19.15
CA VAL A 50 4.38 11.06 19.93
C VAL A 50 4.71 11.37 21.39
N PRO A 51 4.42 12.58 21.87
CA PRO A 51 4.78 12.99 23.22
C PRO A 51 3.87 12.36 24.29
N LEU A 52 4.42 11.45 25.10
CA LEU A 52 3.68 10.83 26.22
C LEU A 52 3.54 11.73 27.46
N GLY A 53 4.40 12.76 27.56
CA GLY A 53 4.45 13.66 28.71
C GLY A 53 5.06 13.03 29.97
N LYS A 54 5.00 13.77 31.09
CA LYS A 54 5.39 13.27 32.41
C LYS A 54 4.23 12.51 33.04
N VAL A 55 4.40 11.21 33.26
CA VAL A 55 3.40 10.38 33.94
C VAL A 55 3.91 10.02 35.33
N SER A 56 3.15 10.40 36.37
CA SER A 56 3.46 10.03 37.75
C SER A 56 3.21 8.54 37.97
N LYS A 57 4.02 7.88 38.80
CA LYS A 57 3.77 6.49 39.23
C LYS A 57 2.39 6.31 39.86
N ASN A 58 1.89 7.34 40.55
CA ASN A 58 0.58 7.32 41.20
C ASN A 58 -0.59 7.38 40.20
N ALA A 59 -0.32 7.64 38.91
CA ALA A 59 -1.33 7.53 37.86
C ALA A 59 -1.68 6.07 37.55
N PHE A 60 -0.84 5.12 38.00
CA PHE A 60 -1.05 3.69 37.84
C PHE A 60 -1.61 3.10 39.15
N SER A 61 -2.68 2.31 39.04
CA SER A 61 -3.30 1.61 40.17
C SER A 61 -2.73 0.22 40.42
N GLY A 62 -1.91 -0.30 39.49
CA GLY A 62 -1.30 -1.62 39.57
C GLY A 62 -0.85 -2.14 38.20
N VAL A 63 -0.41 -3.40 38.17
CA VAL A 63 -0.06 -4.09 36.92
C VAL A 63 -1.27 -4.13 35.99
N GLY A 64 -1.05 -3.80 34.71
CA GLY A 64 -2.10 -3.72 33.69
C GLY A 64 -2.94 -2.43 33.71
N SER A 65 -2.71 -1.53 34.67
CA SER A 65 -3.35 -0.20 34.63
C SER A 65 -2.74 0.70 33.55
N LEU A 66 -3.58 1.55 32.96
CA LEU A 66 -3.22 2.45 31.87
C LEU A 66 -3.25 3.91 32.36
N ALA A 67 -2.35 4.74 31.84
CA ALA A 67 -2.32 6.16 32.14
C ALA A 67 -1.87 6.98 30.92
N SER A 68 -2.27 8.26 30.89
CA SER A 68 -1.86 9.24 29.86
C SER A 68 -2.07 8.80 28.40
N PRO A 69 -3.32 8.50 27.98
CA PRO A 69 -3.58 8.13 26.59
C PRO A 69 -3.21 9.29 25.66
N GLN A 70 -2.43 8.98 24.62
CA GLN A 70 -2.05 9.95 23.59
C GLN A 70 -2.67 9.57 22.26
N LYS A 71 -3.29 10.55 21.61
CA LYS A 71 -3.76 10.41 20.24
C LYS A 71 -2.63 10.79 19.29
N PHE A 72 -2.40 9.93 18.30
CA PHE A 72 -1.57 10.22 17.14
C PHE A 72 -2.32 9.79 15.88
N SER A 73 -1.79 10.13 14.71
CA SER A 73 -2.43 9.80 13.43
C SER A 73 -1.39 9.47 12.38
N ILE A 74 -1.69 8.47 11.58
CA ILE A 74 -0.92 8.10 10.39
C ILE A 74 -1.78 8.54 9.21
N LYS A 75 -1.30 9.49 8.43
CA LYS A 75 -2.05 10.04 7.31
C LYS A 75 -1.60 9.35 6.03
N LEU A 76 -2.58 8.90 5.26
CA LEU A 76 -2.38 8.26 3.97
C LEU A 76 -2.79 9.23 2.86
N GLU A 77 -1.97 9.34 1.82
CA GLU A 77 -2.25 10.08 0.60
C GLU A 77 -2.05 9.20 -0.64
N ASN A 78 -2.48 9.71 -1.81
CA ASN A 78 -2.34 9.02 -3.09
C ASN A 78 -2.96 7.60 -3.14
N CYS A 79 -3.94 7.32 -2.29
CA CYS A 79 -4.66 6.05 -2.25
C CYS A 79 -5.52 5.85 -3.52
N PRO A 80 -5.44 4.69 -4.20
CA PRO A 80 -6.36 4.34 -5.27
C PRO A 80 -7.82 4.34 -4.77
N ALA A 81 -8.75 4.73 -5.64
CA ALA A 81 -10.19 4.74 -5.32
C ALA A 81 -10.76 3.34 -5.00
N THR A 82 -10.07 2.28 -5.43
CA THR A 82 -10.44 0.89 -5.12
C THR A 82 -10.10 0.48 -3.67
N TYR A 83 -9.26 1.24 -2.97
CA TYR A 83 -8.83 0.93 -1.61
C TYR A 83 -9.76 1.64 -0.61
N THR A 84 -10.63 0.88 0.06
CA THR A 84 -11.63 1.38 1.01
C THR A 84 -11.25 1.15 2.47
N GLN A 85 -10.19 0.39 2.72
CA GLN A 85 -9.75 -0.01 4.05
C GLN A 85 -8.22 0.07 4.12
N ALA A 86 -7.72 0.44 5.30
CA ALA A 86 -6.31 0.37 5.64
C ALA A 86 -6.18 -0.33 6.99
N ALA A 87 -5.15 -1.16 7.13
CA ALA A 87 -4.78 -1.81 8.38
C ALA A 87 -3.37 -1.40 8.76
N VAL A 88 -3.12 -1.23 10.06
CA VAL A 88 -1.81 -0.89 10.60
C VAL A 88 -1.39 -1.99 11.55
N ARG A 89 -0.13 -2.41 11.42
CA ARG A 89 0.56 -3.26 12.38
C ARG A 89 1.65 -2.43 13.03
N PHE A 90 1.72 -2.47 14.35
CA PHE A 90 2.78 -1.84 15.12
C PHE A 90 3.77 -2.91 15.55
N ASP A 91 5.05 -2.65 15.27
CA ASP A 91 6.15 -3.53 15.64
C ASP A 91 7.11 -2.79 16.57
N GLY A 92 7.70 -3.52 17.50
CA GLY A 92 8.70 -2.98 18.42
C GLY A 92 9.25 -4.05 19.36
N THR A 93 10.21 -3.65 20.19
CA THR A 93 10.68 -4.52 21.27
C THR A 93 9.60 -4.62 22.33
N GLU A 94 9.21 -5.84 22.69
CA GLU A 94 8.20 -6.07 23.73
C GLU A 94 8.73 -5.69 25.13
N ALA A 95 7.85 -5.14 25.95
CA ALA A 95 8.10 -4.91 27.36
C ALA A 95 8.15 -6.26 28.11
N PRO A 96 8.95 -6.36 29.19
CA PRO A 96 8.90 -7.54 30.05
C PRO A 96 7.48 -7.76 30.59
N GLY A 97 6.90 -8.94 30.37
CA GLY A 97 5.53 -9.27 30.78
C GLY A 97 4.83 -10.25 29.85
N GLY A 98 5.14 -10.20 28.55
CA GLY A 98 4.55 -11.13 27.56
C GLY A 98 3.12 -10.77 27.15
N ASP A 99 2.67 -9.55 27.44
CA ASP A 99 1.30 -9.07 27.21
C ASP A 99 1.15 -8.32 25.86
N GLY A 100 2.20 -8.26 25.04
CA GLY A 100 2.20 -7.53 23.77
C GLY A 100 2.41 -6.02 23.88
N ASP A 101 2.67 -5.50 25.08
CA ASP A 101 3.00 -4.09 25.29
C ASP A 101 4.42 -3.77 24.81
N LEU A 102 4.62 -2.59 24.21
CA LEU A 102 5.93 -2.18 23.69
C LEU A 102 6.81 -1.60 24.81
N LYS A 103 8.09 -1.94 24.81
CA LYS A 103 9.07 -1.44 25.77
C LYS A 103 9.25 0.07 25.62
N VAL A 104 9.28 0.79 26.75
CA VAL A 104 9.69 2.19 26.77
C VAL A 104 11.17 2.30 26.37
N GLY A 105 11.43 3.01 25.28
CA GLY A 105 12.77 3.26 24.76
C GLY A 105 13.58 4.28 25.58
N THR A 106 14.77 4.61 25.09
CA THR A 106 15.57 5.69 25.66
C THR A 106 14.85 7.03 25.48
N PRO A 107 14.74 7.87 26.52
CA PRO A 107 14.18 9.21 26.38
C PRO A 107 14.84 9.98 25.24
N LEU A 108 14.03 10.60 24.39
CA LEU A 108 14.53 11.47 23.33
C LEU A 108 15.21 12.69 23.95
N THR A 109 16.38 13.06 23.43
CA THR A 109 17.17 14.22 23.87
C THR A 109 16.74 15.53 23.23
N ALA A 110 15.78 15.48 22.28
CA ALA A 110 15.19 16.63 21.61
C ALA A 110 13.68 16.36 21.36
N GLY A 111 12.84 17.40 21.48
CA GLY A 111 11.39 17.33 21.15
C GLY A 111 10.43 17.17 22.34
N ASN A 112 10.46 18.07 23.34
CA ASN A 112 9.60 18.05 24.53
C ASN A 112 8.10 17.77 24.25
N PRO A 113 7.38 17.07 25.15
CA PRO A 113 7.36 17.23 26.61
C PRO A 113 7.73 15.97 27.42
N GLY A 114 8.55 16.20 28.45
CA GLY A 114 8.97 15.18 29.42
C GLY A 114 10.21 15.50 30.27
N ASP A 115 10.87 16.64 30.07
CA ASP A 115 11.96 17.18 30.92
C ASP A 115 13.16 16.25 31.15
N PHE A 116 13.55 15.51 30.11
CA PHE A 116 14.95 15.15 30.03
C PHE A 116 15.71 16.42 29.62
N THR A 117 16.25 17.14 30.61
CA THR A 117 16.94 18.44 30.45
C THR A 117 18.27 18.33 29.68
N GLY A 118 18.60 17.15 29.13
CA GLY A 118 19.89 16.86 28.50
C GLY A 118 21.04 16.72 29.49
N THR A 119 20.79 16.84 30.80
CA THR A 119 21.81 16.72 31.85
C THR A 119 21.68 15.38 32.59
N GLY A 120 22.70 14.54 32.51
CA GLY A 120 22.72 13.19 33.10
C GLY A 120 22.45 12.07 32.07
N GLN A 121 22.45 10.81 32.51
CA GLN A 121 22.03 9.69 31.64
C GLN A 121 20.50 9.60 31.58
N ALA A 122 19.95 9.49 30.38
CA ALA A 122 18.54 9.20 30.17
C ALA A 122 18.25 7.76 30.61
N ILE A 123 17.52 7.59 31.70
CA ILE A 123 17.13 6.26 32.21
C ILE A 123 15.67 6.03 31.85
N ALA A 124 15.41 5.01 31.03
CA ALA A 124 14.05 4.57 30.75
C ALA A 124 13.40 4.03 32.04
N ALA A 125 12.13 4.34 32.24
CA ALA A 125 11.37 3.77 33.35
C ALA A 125 11.29 2.24 33.22
N THR A 126 11.51 1.53 34.32
CA THR A 126 11.37 0.07 34.40
C THR A 126 9.98 -0.32 34.88
N GLY A 127 9.42 -1.41 34.34
CA GLY A 127 8.12 -1.95 34.78
C GLY A 127 6.90 -1.26 34.16
N VAL A 128 7.10 -0.48 33.09
CA VAL A 128 6.03 0.16 32.30
C VAL A 128 6.23 -0.15 30.82
N GLY A 129 5.12 -0.27 30.09
CA GLY A 129 5.08 -0.50 28.64
C GLY A 129 4.11 0.46 27.95
N ILE A 130 4.17 0.50 26.62
CA ILE A 130 3.29 1.28 25.76
C ILE A 130 2.30 0.33 25.09
N ARG A 131 1.02 0.53 25.39
CA ARG A 131 -0.08 -0.16 24.72
C ARG A 131 -0.65 0.71 23.61
N ILE A 132 -0.77 0.15 22.41
CA ILE A 132 -1.38 0.82 21.26
C ILE A 132 -2.81 0.28 21.07
N PHE A 133 -3.76 1.19 20.90
CA PHE A 133 -5.16 0.89 20.62
C PHE A 133 -5.47 1.32 19.18
N ASN A 134 -6.19 0.47 18.43
CA ASN A 134 -6.70 0.79 17.09
C ASN A 134 -8.24 0.83 17.06
#